data_AF-A0A662P7I6-F1
#
_entry.id   AF-A0A662P7I6-F1
#
_cell.length_a   1.000
_cell.length_b   1.000
_cell.length_c   1.000
_cell.angle_alpha   90.00
_cell.angle_beta   90.00
_cell.angle_gamma   90.00
#
_symmetry.space_group_name_H-M   'P 1'
#
loop_
_entity.id
_entity.type
_entity.pdbx_description
1 polymer ?
#
loop_
_entity_poly.entity_id
_entity_poly.type
_entity_poly.pdbx_seq_one_letter_code
_entity_poly.pdbx_strand_id
1 'polypeptide(L)'
;MDSNELSLLLKGISDWRPFTEYTIRRAPTRPGVYVIRMAGGRRFGRLRGESDILYIGSTEAKKGLRQRLRQYLHPGPTQWTNKRVNQLAKKYEMEVAWYPCDEAGNLEHQLLRRYLEQHDELPPLNHASRKRLKKTLVETIKVSDEGIPEGFSVNNED
;
A
#
# COMPACT_ATOMS: atom_id res chain seq x y z
N MET A 1 1.83 -8.46 -5.81
CA MET A 1 0.79 -7.48 -6.12
C MET A 1 1.44 -6.30 -6.80
N ASP A 2 0.92 -5.94 -7.96
CA ASP A 2 1.29 -4.73 -8.70
C ASP A 2 0.11 -3.73 -8.73
N SER A 3 0.32 -2.60 -9.39
CA SER A 3 -0.69 -1.56 -9.49
C SER A 3 -1.94 -1.94 -10.28
N ASN A 4 -1.85 -2.89 -11.22
CA ASN A 4 -3.00 -3.35 -12.01
C ASN A 4 -3.92 -4.21 -11.14
N GLU A 5 -3.35 -5.19 -10.43
CA GLU A 5 -4.08 -6.01 -9.46
C GLU A 5 -4.70 -5.13 -8.37
N LEU A 6 -3.94 -4.16 -7.85
CA LEU A 6 -4.44 -3.23 -6.83
C LEU A 6 -5.63 -2.39 -7.33
N SER A 7 -5.60 -1.97 -8.60
CA SER A 7 -6.70 -1.21 -9.21
C SER A 7 -7.98 -2.04 -9.39
N LEU A 8 -7.84 -3.36 -9.59
CA LEU A 8 -8.97 -4.29 -9.62
C LEU A 8 -9.56 -4.55 -8.23
N LEU A 9 -8.70 -4.66 -7.21
CA LEU A 9 -9.10 -4.86 -5.82
C LEU A 9 -9.83 -3.64 -5.25
N LEU A 10 -9.34 -2.44 -5.53
CA LEU A 10 -9.88 -1.19 -5.01
C LEU A 10 -10.74 -0.48 -6.06
N LYS A 11 -11.96 -1.01 -6.27
CA LYS A 11 -12.95 -0.34 -7.13
C LYS A 11 -13.20 1.09 -6.63
N GLY A 12 -12.79 2.07 -7.43
CA GLY A 12 -12.89 3.50 -7.08
C GLY A 12 -11.59 4.14 -6.57
N ILE A 13 -10.45 3.45 -6.64
CA ILE A 13 -9.16 4.13 -6.53
C ILE A 13 -9.04 5.19 -7.63
N SER A 14 -8.44 6.34 -7.30
CA SER A 14 -8.21 7.40 -8.29
C SER A 14 -7.31 6.92 -9.43
N ASP A 15 -7.34 7.65 -10.55
CA ASP A 15 -6.31 7.49 -11.58
C ASP A 15 -4.90 7.65 -11.01
N TRP A 16 -3.95 6.95 -11.62
CA TRP A 16 -2.54 7.17 -11.40
C TRP A 16 -2.13 8.53 -11.97
N ARG A 17 -1.54 9.38 -11.12
CA ARG A 17 -1.14 10.73 -11.50
C ARG A 17 0.30 11.02 -11.06
N PRO A 18 1.03 11.90 -11.76
CA PRO A 18 2.39 12.26 -11.38
C PRO A 18 2.48 12.70 -9.91
N PHE A 19 3.47 12.21 -9.19
CA PHE A 19 3.70 12.53 -7.78
C PHE A 19 4.28 13.94 -7.60
N THR A 20 3.43 14.95 -7.76
CA THR A 20 3.79 16.37 -7.77
C THR A 20 2.93 17.18 -6.79
N GLU A 21 3.39 18.40 -6.46
CA GLU A 21 2.62 19.34 -5.64
C GLU A 21 1.25 19.65 -6.26
N TYR A 22 1.17 19.78 -7.59
CA TYR A 22 -0.08 20.02 -8.32
C TYR A 22 -1.09 18.89 -8.10
N THR A 23 -0.65 17.64 -8.27
CA THR A 23 -1.48 16.45 -8.05
C THR A 23 -1.94 16.36 -6.60
N ILE A 24 -1.02 16.55 -5.65
CA ILE A 24 -1.30 16.40 -4.21
C ILE A 24 -2.31 17.43 -3.71
N ARG A 25 -2.31 18.67 -4.23
CA ARG A 25 -3.32 19.69 -3.87
C ARG A 25 -4.75 19.26 -4.20
N ARG A 26 -4.93 18.37 -5.18
CA ARG A 26 -6.24 17.83 -5.59
C ARG A 26 -6.64 16.57 -4.83
N ALA A 27 -5.74 15.99 -4.04
CA ALA A 27 -6.09 14.87 -3.17
C ALA A 27 -7.17 15.30 -2.16
N PRO A 28 -8.04 14.37 -1.72
CA PRO A 28 -9.12 14.70 -0.81
C PRO A 28 -8.61 14.95 0.62
N THR A 29 -9.34 15.74 1.39
CA THR A 29 -9.05 16.06 2.80
C THR A 29 -9.78 15.12 3.76
N ARG A 30 -9.93 13.85 3.37
CA ARG A 30 -10.55 12.80 4.19
C ARG A 30 -9.61 11.60 4.35
N PRO A 31 -9.87 10.71 5.32
CA PRO A 31 -9.13 9.46 5.49
C PRO A 31 -9.02 8.62 4.21
N GLY A 32 -7.99 7.79 4.14
CA GLY A 32 -7.84 6.84 3.05
C GLY A 32 -6.45 6.24 2.90
N VAL A 33 -6.34 5.34 1.92
CA VAL A 33 -5.09 4.71 1.50
C VAL A 33 -4.53 5.44 0.27
N TYR A 34 -3.21 5.48 0.16
CA TYR A 34 -2.49 5.94 -1.02
C TYR A 34 -1.38 4.96 -1.38
N VAL A 35 -1.09 4.90 -2.66
CA VAL A 35 -0.06 4.03 -3.23
C VAL A 35 0.83 4.88 -4.12
N ILE A 36 2.14 4.72 -3.97
CA ILE A 36 3.15 5.33 -4.84
C ILE A 36 3.77 4.21 -5.68
N ARG A 37 3.87 4.42 -6.99
CA ARG A 37 4.46 3.48 -7.95
C ARG A 37 5.48 4.18 -8.85
N MET A 38 6.25 3.40 -9.61
CA MET A 38 7.04 3.92 -10.72
C MET A 38 6.13 4.45 -11.83
N ALA A 39 6.47 5.59 -12.43
CA ALA A 39 5.67 6.17 -13.50
C ALA A 39 5.48 5.21 -14.69
N GLY A 40 4.31 5.28 -15.33
CA GLY A 40 3.96 4.42 -16.45
C GLY A 40 3.82 2.93 -16.11
N GLY A 41 3.76 2.58 -14.82
CA GLY A 41 3.71 1.18 -14.37
C GLY A 41 5.01 0.41 -14.62
N ARG A 42 6.16 1.10 -14.71
CA ARG A 42 7.46 0.46 -14.92
C ARG A 42 7.80 -0.48 -13.76
N ARG A 43 7.89 -1.77 -14.05
CA ARG A 43 8.17 -2.80 -13.04
C ARG A 43 9.67 -2.90 -12.71
N PHE A 44 9.94 -3.44 -11.53
CA PHE A 44 11.27 -3.81 -11.06
C PHE A 44 11.23 -5.16 -10.35
N GLY A 45 12.38 -5.84 -10.30
CA GLY A 45 12.51 -7.13 -9.59
C GLY A 45 12.25 -6.99 -8.08
N ARG A 46 11.62 -8.01 -7.50
CA ARG A 46 11.39 -8.23 -6.06
C ARG A 46 12.10 -9.52 -5.65
N LEU A 47 12.09 -9.86 -4.36
CA LEU A 47 12.60 -11.16 -3.91
C LEU A 47 11.91 -12.33 -4.62
N ARG A 48 10.59 -12.24 -4.77
CA ARG A 48 9.80 -13.11 -5.67
C ARG A 48 9.03 -12.30 -6.69
N GLY A 49 9.32 -12.52 -7.98
CA GLY A 49 8.65 -11.87 -9.10
C GLY A 49 9.03 -10.39 -9.26
N GLU A 50 8.07 -9.58 -9.70
CA GLU A 50 8.25 -8.15 -9.97
C GLU A 50 7.02 -7.33 -9.55
N SER A 51 7.22 -6.04 -9.29
CA SER A 51 6.15 -5.08 -9.00
C SER A 51 6.58 -3.69 -9.45
N ASP A 52 5.63 -2.79 -9.63
CA ASP A 52 5.85 -1.36 -9.85
C ASP A 52 5.56 -0.52 -8.60
N ILE A 53 5.00 -1.12 -7.54
CA ILE A 53 4.61 -0.43 -6.30
C ILE A 53 5.84 -0.17 -5.42
N LEU A 54 6.07 1.10 -5.12
CA LEU A 54 7.16 1.55 -4.24
C LEU A 54 6.74 1.65 -2.78
N TYR A 55 5.50 2.09 -2.53
CA TYR A 55 5.01 2.39 -1.20
C TYR A 55 3.49 2.27 -1.11
N ILE A 56 3.01 1.71 -0.01
CA ILE A 56 1.60 1.71 0.37
C ILE A 56 1.50 2.36 1.76
N GLY A 57 0.58 3.31 1.92
CA GLY A 57 0.35 3.95 3.21
C GLY A 57 -1.09 4.41 3.39
N SER A 58 -1.47 4.66 4.63
CA SER A 58 -2.78 5.20 5.00
C SER A 58 -2.69 6.51 5.77
N THR A 59 -3.85 7.14 5.97
CA THR A 59 -4.06 8.15 7.00
C THR A 59 -5.51 8.17 7.45
N GLU A 60 -5.70 8.26 8.76
CA GLU A 60 -7.00 8.48 9.42
C GLU A 60 -7.06 9.88 10.07
N ALA A 61 -6.05 10.72 9.80
CA ALA A 61 -5.96 12.06 10.39
C ALA A 61 -7.04 12.98 9.81
N LYS A 62 -7.52 13.94 10.61
CA LYS A 62 -8.59 14.89 10.24
C LYS A 62 -8.32 15.67 8.94
N LYS A 63 -7.06 15.96 8.61
CA LYS A 63 -6.68 16.69 7.39
C LYS A 63 -6.45 15.75 6.18
N GLY A 64 -6.59 14.44 6.39
CA GLY A 64 -6.71 13.41 5.38
C GLY A 64 -5.51 13.21 4.46
N LEU A 65 -5.79 12.53 3.34
CA LEU A 65 -4.85 12.16 2.30
C LEU A 65 -4.01 13.33 1.81
N ARG A 66 -4.63 14.49 1.57
CA ARG A 66 -3.92 15.70 1.11
C ARG A 66 -2.78 16.10 2.03
N GLN A 67 -3.03 16.22 3.34
CA GLN A 67 -1.97 16.62 4.26
C GLN A 67 -0.88 15.56 4.34
N ARG A 68 -1.28 14.28 4.41
CA ARG A 68 -0.31 13.19 4.51
C ARG A 68 0.63 13.16 3.29
N LEU A 69 0.07 13.27 2.09
CA LEU A 69 0.81 13.30 0.85
C LEU A 69 1.75 14.53 0.76
N ARG A 70 1.28 15.70 1.20
CA ARG A 70 2.09 16.94 1.20
C ARG A 70 3.36 16.81 2.05
N GLN A 71 3.33 16.05 3.14
CA GLN A 71 4.50 15.86 4.02
C GLN A 71 5.66 15.12 3.32
N TYR A 72 5.39 14.37 2.25
CA TYR A 72 6.45 13.75 1.45
C TYR A 72 7.17 14.74 0.53
N LEU A 73 6.49 15.81 0.10
CA LEU A 73 7.13 16.86 -0.71
C LEU A 73 7.94 17.83 0.17
N HIS A 74 7.51 18.02 1.41
CA HIS A 74 8.12 18.97 2.37
C HIS A 74 8.43 18.27 3.70
N PRO A 75 9.37 17.31 3.72
CA PRO A 75 9.65 16.53 4.92
C PRO A 75 10.32 17.37 6.02
N GLY A 76 9.85 17.22 7.25
CA GLY A 76 10.52 17.79 8.42
C GLY A 76 11.84 17.08 8.76
N PRO A 77 12.68 17.66 9.66
CA PRO A 77 14.02 17.16 9.97
C PRO A 77 14.04 15.74 10.54
N THR A 78 12.99 15.29 11.22
CA THR A 78 12.91 13.96 11.86
C THR A 78 12.10 12.92 11.05
N GLN A 79 11.57 13.30 9.88
CA GLN A 79 10.63 12.47 9.11
C GLN A 79 11.36 11.60 8.07
N TRP A 80 12.11 10.59 8.52
CA TRP A 80 12.98 9.78 7.66
C TRP A 80 12.29 9.11 6.47
N THR A 81 11.12 8.49 6.67
CA THR A 81 10.33 7.92 5.56
C THR A 81 9.97 8.99 4.55
N ASN A 82 9.56 10.17 5.02
CA ASN A 82 9.18 11.26 4.13
C ASN A 82 10.38 11.75 3.32
N LYS A 83 11.56 11.86 3.95
CA LYS A 83 12.82 12.18 3.26
C LYS A 83 13.19 11.15 2.19
N ARG A 84 13.04 9.85 2.48
CA ARG A 84 13.36 8.78 1.51
C ARG A 84 12.47 8.85 0.27
N VAL A 85 11.15 9.01 0.46
CA VAL A 85 10.21 9.20 -0.65
C VAL A 85 10.56 10.47 -1.44
N ASN A 86 10.85 11.59 -0.76
CA ASN A 86 11.26 12.85 -1.41
C ASN A 86 12.52 12.70 -2.25
N GLN A 87 13.54 12.02 -1.72
CA GLN A 87 14.80 11.77 -2.42
C GLN A 87 14.58 10.88 -3.64
N LEU A 88 13.71 9.88 -3.55
CA LEU A 88 13.38 9.03 -4.69
C LEU A 88 12.61 9.80 -5.76
N ALA A 89 11.65 10.65 -5.37
CA ALA A 89 10.89 11.52 -6.27
C ALA A 89 11.78 12.50 -7.07
N LYS A 90 12.95 12.86 -6.54
CA LYS A 90 13.94 13.71 -7.22
C LYS A 90 14.78 12.95 -8.24
N LYS A 91 14.82 11.62 -8.17
CA LYS A 91 15.67 10.76 -9.02
C LYS A 91 14.87 10.01 -10.07
N TYR A 92 13.61 9.71 -9.78
CA TYR A 92 12.76 8.90 -10.62
C TYR A 92 11.38 9.53 -10.75
N GLU A 93 10.79 9.39 -11.93
CA GLU A 93 9.39 9.71 -12.12
C GLU A 93 8.53 8.68 -11.40
N MET A 94 7.62 9.18 -10.55
CA MET A 94 6.73 8.37 -9.73
C MET A 94 5.30 8.85 -9.92
N GLU A 95 4.36 7.94 -9.72
CA GLU A 95 2.94 8.22 -9.72
C GLU A 95 2.33 7.89 -8.37
N VAL A 96 1.19 8.50 -8.09
CA VAL A 96 0.39 8.25 -6.91
C VAL A 96 -1.07 8.04 -7.30
N ALA A 97 -1.72 7.13 -6.61
CA ALA A 97 -3.16 6.97 -6.59
C ALA A 97 -3.65 6.89 -5.14
N TRP A 98 -4.91 7.24 -4.91
CA TRP A 98 -5.50 7.20 -3.58
C TRP A 98 -6.92 6.65 -3.60
N TYR A 99 -7.27 5.97 -2.51
CA TYR A 99 -8.59 5.41 -2.26
C TYR A 99 -9.11 5.93 -0.92
N PRO A 100 -10.03 6.90 -0.94
CA PRO A 100 -10.57 7.46 0.28
C PRO A 100 -11.51 6.49 1.01
N CYS A 101 -11.27 6.24 2.28
CA CYS A 101 -12.03 5.31 3.11
C CYS A 101 -11.76 5.58 4.60
N ASP A 102 -12.71 5.22 5.48
CA ASP A 102 -12.59 5.49 6.92
C ASP A 102 -11.67 4.47 7.63
N GLU A 103 -11.73 3.19 7.26
CA GLU A 103 -10.86 2.13 7.80
C GLU A 103 -9.49 2.03 7.10
N ALA A 104 -8.85 3.17 6.89
CA ALA A 104 -7.65 3.24 6.06
C ALA A 104 -6.49 2.40 6.61
N GLY A 105 -6.32 2.33 7.93
CA GLY A 105 -5.26 1.54 8.56
C GLY A 105 -5.45 0.03 8.41
N ASN A 106 -6.70 -0.45 8.43
CA ASN A 106 -7.04 -1.86 8.19
C ASN A 106 -6.81 -2.22 6.72
N LEU A 107 -7.27 -1.36 5.80
CA LEU A 107 -7.09 -1.59 4.37
C LEU A 107 -5.62 -1.57 3.95
N GLU A 108 -4.81 -0.62 4.45
CA GLU A 108 -3.35 -0.64 4.24
C GLU A 108 -2.75 -1.96 4.71
N HIS A 109 -3.22 -2.46 5.85
CA HIS A 109 -2.71 -3.69 6.41
C HIS A 109 -2.96 -4.89 5.48
N GLN A 110 -4.19 -5.03 4.98
CA GLN A 110 -4.58 -6.09 4.05
C GLN A 110 -3.77 -6.01 2.75
N LEU A 111 -3.56 -4.80 2.21
CA LEU A 111 -2.78 -4.60 0.99
C LEU A 111 -1.30 -4.94 1.18
N LEU A 112 -0.70 -4.55 2.31
CA LEU A 112 0.68 -4.91 2.64
C LEU A 112 0.85 -6.41 2.86
N ARG A 113 -0.15 -7.07 3.46
CA ARG A 113 -0.15 -8.52 3.63
C ARG A 113 -0.18 -9.23 2.28
N ARG A 114 -1.11 -8.86 1.40
CA ARG A 114 -1.20 -9.44 0.06
C ARG A 114 0.07 -9.20 -0.77
N TYR A 115 0.66 -8.01 -0.64
CA TYR A 115 1.95 -7.71 -1.26
C TYR A 115 3.04 -8.66 -0.73
N LEU A 116 3.14 -8.81 0.58
CA LEU A 116 4.12 -9.67 1.25
C LEU A 116 3.96 -11.15 0.83
N GLU A 117 2.73 -11.66 0.84
CA GLU A 117 2.41 -13.03 0.44
C GLU A 117 2.78 -13.31 -1.03
N GLN A 118 2.77 -12.28 -1.89
CA GLN A 118 3.10 -12.42 -3.31
C GLN A 118 4.59 -12.23 -3.62
N HIS A 119 5.31 -11.42 -2.85
CA HIS A 119 6.70 -11.03 -3.16
C HIS A 119 7.74 -11.47 -2.14
N ASP A 120 7.32 -12.05 -1.02
CA ASP A 120 8.17 -12.45 0.11
C ASP A 120 8.92 -11.26 0.78
N GLU A 121 8.53 -10.03 0.44
CA GLU A 121 9.02 -8.79 1.04
C GLU A 121 7.94 -7.69 1.01
N LEU A 122 8.12 -6.62 1.80
CA LEU A 122 7.28 -5.42 1.73
C LEU A 122 7.68 -4.53 0.54
N PRO A 123 6.83 -3.57 0.10
CA PRO A 123 7.26 -2.58 -0.88
C PRO A 123 8.53 -1.85 -0.42
N PRO A 124 9.45 -1.49 -1.34
CA PRO A 124 10.80 -1.07 -0.98
C PRO A 124 10.89 0.16 -0.06
N LEU A 125 9.88 1.04 -0.06
CA LEU A 125 9.83 2.20 0.84
C LEU A 125 9.04 1.94 2.14
N ASN A 126 8.34 0.82 2.24
CA ASN A 126 7.69 0.39 3.47
C ASN A 126 8.74 -0.23 4.40
N HIS A 127 9.00 0.43 5.54
CA HIS A 127 9.96 -0.10 6.50
C HIS A 127 9.48 -1.43 7.09
N ALA A 128 10.27 -2.48 6.93
CA ALA A 128 10.11 -3.78 7.56
C ALA A 128 10.54 -3.72 9.03
N SER A 129 9.78 -3.01 9.88
CA SER A 129 10.02 -3.08 11.32
C SER A 129 9.47 -4.40 11.85
N ARG A 130 10.13 -4.98 12.86
CA ARG A 130 9.66 -6.24 13.49
C ARG A 130 8.20 -6.13 13.97
N LYS A 131 7.80 -4.97 14.47
CA LYS A 131 6.41 -4.68 14.86
C LYS A 131 5.45 -4.73 13.67
N ARG A 132 5.83 -4.15 12.53
CA ARG A 132 4.99 -4.12 11.33
C ARG A 132 4.89 -5.50 10.69
N LEU A 133 6.01 -6.20 10.54
CA LEU A 133 6.02 -7.59 10.08
C LEU A 133 5.18 -8.48 11.00
N LYS A 134 5.34 -8.36 12.33
CA LYS A 134 4.47 -9.07 13.27
C LYS A 134 3.01 -8.71 13.05
N LYS A 135 2.63 -7.44 12.88
CA LYS A 135 1.23 -7.08 12.59
C LYS A 135 0.73 -7.81 11.32
N THR A 136 1.51 -7.75 10.25
CA THR A 136 1.23 -8.35 8.94
C THR A 136 1.20 -9.87 8.93
N LEU A 137 1.92 -10.52 9.86
CA LEU A 137 2.02 -11.96 9.97
C LEU A 137 1.20 -12.57 11.12
N VAL A 138 0.88 -11.82 12.19
CA VAL A 138 0.28 -12.35 13.45
C VAL A 138 -1.24 -12.22 13.48
N GLU A 139 -1.87 -11.33 12.70
CA GLU A 139 -3.33 -11.40 12.46
C GLU A 139 -3.76 -12.69 11.71
N THR A 140 -2.81 -13.59 11.41
CA THR A 140 -3.02 -14.99 11.01
C THR A 140 -3.49 -15.89 12.17
N ILE A 141 -3.34 -15.50 13.44
CA ILE A 141 -3.70 -16.33 14.62
C ILE A 141 -4.89 -15.75 15.40
N LYS A 142 -5.89 -15.24 14.68
CA LYS A 142 -7.26 -15.10 15.18
C LYS A 142 -8.23 -15.67 14.14
N VAL A 143 -8.05 -16.94 13.79
CA VAL A 143 -9.18 -17.77 13.42
C VAL A 143 -9.61 -18.42 14.73
N SER A 144 -10.57 -17.79 15.42
CA SER A 144 -11.39 -18.50 16.39
C SER A 144 -12.54 -19.11 15.62
N ASP A 145 -12.60 -20.43 15.69
CA ASP A 145 -13.63 -21.34 15.23
C ASP A 145 -15.04 -20.80 15.42
N GLU A 146 -15.69 -20.30 14.36
CA GLU A 146 -17.14 -20.44 14.15
C GLU A 146 -17.44 -20.30 12.64
N GLY A 147 -17.93 -21.39 12.03
CA GLY A 147 -18.68 -21.34 10.77
C GLY A 147 -17.92 -21.68 9.48
N ILE A 148 -17.36 -22.88 9.37
CA ILE A 148 -17.29 -23.55 8.06
C ILE A 148 -18.57 -24.41 7.95
N PRO A 149 -19.51 -24.11 7.03
CA PRO A 149 -20.51 -25.07 6.65
C PRO A 149 -19.80 -26.25 5.99
N GLU A 150 -20.00 -27.44 6.54
CA GLU A 150 -19.54 -28.69 5.94
C GLU A 150 -19.95 -28.78 4.47
N GLY A 151 -19.01 -29.21 3.63
CA GLY A 151 -19.36 -29.67 2.29
C GLY A 151 -18.32 -29.35 1.24
N PHE A 152 -17.13 -29.96 1.32
CA PHE A 152 -16.38 -30.37 0.13
C PHE A 152 -15.54 -31.60 0.48
N SER A 153 -16.16 -32.77 0.32
CA SER A 153 -15.48 -34.06 0.30
C SER A 153 -14.59 -34.12 -0.94
N VAL A 154 -13.28 -34.24 -0.74
CA VAL A 154 -12.36 -34.65 -1.81
C VAL A 154 -12.29 -36.18 -1.74
N ASN A 155 -13.01 -36.83 -2.65
CA ASN A 155 -12.81 -38.25 -2.93
C ASN A 155 -11.45 -38.39 -3.63
N ASN A 156 -10.47 -38.95 -2.92
CA ASN A 156 -9.36 -39.65 -3.53
C ASN A 156 -9.59 -41.12 -3.25
N GLU A 157 -9.97 -41.88 -4.28
CA GLU A 157 -9.75 -43.32 -4.31
C GLU A 157 -8.62 -43.60 -5.30
N ASP A 158 -7.83 -44.61 -4.93
CA ASP A 158 -6.65 -45.17 -5.59
C ASP A 158 -6.86 -45.60 -7.05
#